data_AF-A0AAD5K727-F1
#
_entry.id   AF-A0AAD5K727-F1
#
_cell.length_a   1.000
_cell.length_b   1.000
_cell.length_c   1.000
_cell.angle_alpha   90.00
_cell.angle_beta   90.00
_cell.angle_gamma   90.00
#
_symmetry.space_group_name_H-M   'P 1'
#
loop_
_entity.id
_entity.type
_entity.pdbx_description
1 polymer ?
#
loop_
_entity_poly.entity_id
_entity_poly.type
_entity_poly.pdbx_seq_one_letter_code
_entity_poly.pdbx_strand_id
1 'polypeptide(L)'
;NTTKKKYYYSNDPNMIGYKIDMRIVAGIENNESDIGAAELAKVDNEKIIYDEAKLLREGKDVVDHLAKLPFKDDYTTSWQIQMTNCQCQLSTMHLVAHGLYVAV
;
A
#
# COMPACT_ATOMS: atom_id res chain seq x y z
N ASN A 1 -3.00 -10.02 -14.71
CA ASN A 1 -4.19 -9.35 -15.29
C ASN A 1 -3.97 -7.88 -15.69
N THR A 2 -2.91 -7.22 -15.24
CA THR A 2 -2.55 -5.82 -15.56
C THR A 2 -2.10 -5.60 -17.01
N THR A 3 -1.40 -6.56 -17.62
CA THR A 3 -0.92 -6.49 -19.01
C THR A 3 -2.05 -6.34 -20.03
N LYS A 4 -3.21 -6.98 -19.77
CA LYS A 4 -4.38 -6.92 -20.64
C LYS A 4 -5.02 -5.52 -20.64
N LYS A 5 -5.27 -4.93 -19.46
CA LYS A 5 -5.90 -3.59 -19.38
C LYS A 5 -5.04 -2.50 -20.05
N LYS A 6 -3.72 -2.51 -19.85
CA LYS A 6 -2.83 -1.54 -20.50
C LYS A 6 -2.87 -1.60 -22.02
N TYR A 7 -3.03 -2.79 -22.58
CA TYR A 7 -3.16 -2.95 -24.03
C TYR A 7 -4.48 -2.39 -24.57
N TYR A 8 -5.59 -2.52 -23.82
CA TYR A 8 -6.90 -2.04 -24.26
C TYR A 8 -7.09 -0.52 -24.15
N TYR A 9 -6.40 0.14 -23.22
CA TYR A 9 -6.56 1.57 -22.95
C TYR A 9 -5.31 2.40 -23.31
N SER A 10 -4.36 1.83 -24.05
CA SER A 10 -3.10 2.50 -24.39
C SER A 10 -3.27 3.80 -25.18
N ASN A 11 -4.38 3.94 -25.92
CA ASN A 11 -4.70 5.09 -26.77
C ASN A 11 -5.92 5.90 -26.28
N ASP A 12 -6.44 5.64 -25.08
CA ASP A 12 -7.58 6.41 -24.55
C ASP A 12 -7.09 7.77 -24.02
N PRO A 13 -7.52 8.91 -24.61
CA PRO A 13 -7.11 10.23 -24.16
C PRO A 13 -7.60 10.58 -22.75
N ASN A 14 -8.57 9.85 -22.20
CA ASN A 14 -9.08 10.04 -20.83
C ASN A 14 -8.28 9.28 -19.78
N MET A 15 -7.35 8.42 -20.21
CA MET A 15 -6.55 7.63 -19.29
C MET A 15 -5.44 8.50 -18.68
N ILE A 16 -5.67 8.89 -17.43
CA ILE A 16 -4.77 9.77 -16.66
C ILE A 16 -3.47 9.09 -16.20
N GLY A 17 -3.39 7.75 -16.21
CA GLY A 17 -2.18 6.98 -15.93
C GLY A 17 -2.43 5.53 -15.51
N TYR A 18 -1.33 4.80 -15.22
CA TYR A 18 -1.35 3.41 -14.77
C TYR A 18 -0.75 3.29 -13.36
N LYS A 19 -1.50 2.69 -12.44
CA LYS A 19 -1.01 2.23 -11.13
C LYS A 19 -1.02 0.71 -11.06
N ILE A 20 -0.08 0.17 -10.29
CA ILE A 20 -0.05 -1.22 -9.87
C ILE A 20 -0.11 -1.22 -8.35
N ASP A 21 -1.20 -1.73 -7.79
CA ASP A 21 -1.31 -2.03 -6.36
C ASP A 21 -0.60 -3.37 -6.07
N MET A 22 0.16 -3.41 -4.99
CA MET A 22 0.98 -4.53 -4.55
C MET A 22 0.78 -4.77 -3.05
N ARG A 23 0.91 -6.03 -2.66
CA ARG A 23 0.82 -6.47 -1.26
C ARG A 23 2.18 -6.97 -0.82
N ILE A 24 2.56 -6.62 0.41
CA ILE A 24 3.74 -7.19 1.07
C ILE A 24 3.20 -8.22 2.05
N VAL A 25 3.53 -9.48 1.80
CA VAL A 25 3.02 -10.63 2.56
C VAL A 25 4.15 -11.32 3.30
N ALA A 26 3.86 -11.78 4.51
CA ALA A 26 4.74 -12.63 5.30
C ALA A 26 4.08 -13.98 5.55
N GLY A 27 4.88 -15.05 5.51
CA GLY A 27 4.45 -16.38 5.94
C GLY A 27 4.51 -16.48 7.46
N ILE A 28 3.37 -16.68 8.11
CA ILE A 28 3.22 -16.85 9.56
C ILE A 28 2.47 -18.14 9.83
N GLU A 29 3.14 -19.11 10.46
CA GLU A 29 2.55 -20.39 10.89
C GLU A 29 1.65 -21.09 9.85
N ASN A 30 2.16 -21.23 8.63
CA ASN A 30 1.49 -21.83 7.46
C ASN A 30 0.39 -20.97 6.80
N ASN A 31 0.20 -19.71 7.23
CA ASN A 31 -0.67 -18.74 6.56
C ASN A 31 0.13 -17.59 5.96
N GLU A 32 -0.48 -16.89 5.01
CA GLU A 32 0.04 -15.61 4.51
C GLU A 32 -0.72 -14.47 5.21
N SER A 33 0.02 -13.50 5.74
CA SER A 33 -0.54 -12.28 6.32
C SER A 33 0.03 -11.07 5.61
N ASP A 34 -0.82 -10.09 5.35
CA ASP A 34 -0.34 -8.79 4.87
C ASP A 34 0.44 -8.11 5.99
N ILE A 35 1.63 -7.62 5.64
CA ILE A 35 2.49 -6.81 6.51
C ILE A 35 2.69 -5.39 5.95
N GLY A 36 2.19 -5.14 4.74
CA GLY A 36 2.23 -3.82 4.15
C GLY A 36 1.51 -3.73 2.81
N ALA A 37 1.32 -2.50 2.37
CA ALA A 37 0.74 -2.14 1.09
C ALA A 37 1.78 -1.40 0.26
N ALA A 38 1.72 -1.56 -1.05
CA ALA A 38 2.62 -0.86 -1.94
C ALA A 38 1.91 -0.43 -3.22
N GLU A 39 2.31 0.70 -3.78
CA GLU A 39 1.82 1.14 -5.08
C GLU A 39 2.97 1.61 -5.98
N LEU A 40 2.83 1.34 -7.27
CA LEU A 40 3.76 1.77 -8.30
C LEU A 40 3.02 2.50 -9.41
N ALA A 41 3.46 3.72 -9.74
CA ALA A 41 2.95 4.49 -10.86
C ALA A 41 4.07 4.88 -11.84
N LYS A 42 3.78 4.85 -13.14
CA LYS A 42 4.73 5.22 -14.21
C LYS A 42 4.71 6.74 -14.56
N VAL A 43 3.92 7.56 -13.89
CA VAL A 43 3.56 8.91 -14.39
C VAL A 43 3.68 9.97 -13.31
N ASP A 44 4.22 11.14 -13.65
CA ASP A 44 4.27 12.37 -12.82
C ASP A 44 2.91 13.09 -12.73
N ASN A 45 1.80 12.35 -12.80
CA ASN A 45 0.50 12.96 -12.63
C ASN A 45 0.22 13.08 -11.13
N GLU A 46 0.23 14.31 -10.63
CA GLU A 46 0.01 14.65 -9.22
C GLU A 46 -1.24 13.98 -8.64
N LYS A 47 -2.33 13.86 -9.41
CA LYS A 47 -3.56 13.18 -8.92
C LYS A 47 -3.37 11.69 -8.68
N ILE A 48 -2.41 11.07 -9.37
CA ILE A 48 -2.10 9.65 -9.26
C ILE A 48 -1.08 9.43 -8.15
N ILE A 49 -0.10 10.32 -8.03
CA ILE A 49 0.96 10.24 -7.02
C ILE A 49 0.43 10.65 -5.65
N TYR A 50 -0.27 11.77 -5.52
CA TYR A 50 -0.68 12.30 -4.21
C TYR A 50 -2.00 11.73 -3.67
N ASP A 51 -2.51 10.62 -4.22
CA ASP A 51 -3.58 9.86 -3.57
C ASP A 51 -3.02 9.01 -2.41
N GLU A 52 -2.16 9.62 -1.58
CA GLU A 52 -1.53 9.01 -0.40
C GLU A 52 -2.59 8.55 0.60
N ALA A 53 -3.75 9.21 0.63
CA ALA A 53 -4.88 8.85 1.48
C ALA A 53 -5.32 7.38 1.27
N LYS A 54 -5.25 6.88 0.03
CA LYS A 54 -5.56 5.49 -0.26
C LYS A 54 -4.53 4.54 0.34
N LEU A 55 -3.23 4.77 0.09
CA LEU A 55 -2.15 3.91 0.58
C LEU A 55 -2.08 3.91 2.11
N LEU A 56 -2.31 5.07 2.74
CA LEU A 56 -2.39 5.19 4.20
C LEU A 56 -3.57 4.38 4.77
N ARG A 57 -4.75 4.44 4.11
CA ARG A 57 -5.90 3.64 4.53
C ARG A 57 -5.62 2.15 4.42
N GLU A 58 -4.98 1.70 3.35
CA GLU A 58 -4.56 0.30 3.20
C GLU A 58 -3.53 -0.10 4.27
N GLY A 59 -2.58 0.79 4.59
CA GLY A 59 -1.65 0.61 5.71
C GLY A 59 -2.37 0.40 7.05
N LYS A 60 -3.39 1.23 7.35
CA LYS A 60 -4.24 1.06 8.52
C LYS A 60 -4.99 -0.28 8.50
N ASP A 61 -5.58 -0.66 7.37
CA ASP A 61 -6.33 -1.92 7.24
C ASP A 61 -5.42 -3.14 7.53
N VAL A 62 -4.15 -3.06 7.13
CA VAL A 62 -3.13 -4.07 7.48
C VAL A 62 -2.87 -4.11 8.99
N VAL A 63 -2.66 -2.94 9.63
CA VAL A 63 -2.47 -2.87 11.09
C VAL A 63 -3.67 -3.45 11.84
N ASP A 64 -4.89 -3.16 11.39
CA ASP A 64 -6.12 -3.68 11.99
C ASP A 64 -6.23 -5.21 11.89
N HIS A 65 -5.69 -5.79 10.81
CA HIS A 65 -5.61 -7.23 10.65
C HIS A 65 -4.55 -7.82 11.59
N LEU A 66 -3.34 -7.26 11.58
CA LEU A 66 -2.23 -7.72 12.43
C LEU A 66 -2.57 -7.63 13.93
N ALA A 67 -3.28 -6.59 14.36
CA ALA A 67 -3.68 -6.38 15.75
C ALA A 67 -4.66 -7.45 16.29
N LYS A 68 -5.29 -8.22 15.39
CA LYS A 68 -6.20 -9.32 15.70
C LYS A 68 -5.50 -10.68 15.73
N LEU A 69 -4.23 -10.75 15.31
CA LEU A 69 -3.47 -12.00 15.32
C LEU A 69 -3.09 -12.39 16.76
N PRO A 70 -3.05 -13.70 17.06
CA PRO A 70 -2.77 -14.20 18.41
C PRO A 70 -1.30 -13.99 18.85
N PHE A 71 -0.40 -13.71 17.91
CA PHE A 71 1.05 -13.55 18.14
C PHE A 71 1.51 -12.09 18.02
N LYS A 72 0.61 -11.13 18.24
CA LYS A 72 0.96 -9.72 18.11
C LYS A 72 2.00 -9.32 19.17
N ASP A 73 2.96 -8.51 18.75
CA ASP A 73 3.80 -7.74 19.66
C ASP A 73 3.02 -6.51 20.15
N ASP A 74 3.50 -5.88 21.24
CA ASP A 74 2.93 -4.63 21.78
C ASP A 74 2.93 -3.49 20.74
N TYR A 75 3.75 -3.61 19.69
CA TYR A 75 3.86 -2.66 18.59
C TYR A 75 3.43 -3.31 17.27
N THR A 76 2.17 -3.08 16.88
CA THR A 76 1.67 -3.51 15.57
C THR A 76 1.91 -2.40 14.55
N THR A 77 2.70 -2.71 13.52
CA THR A 77 3.09 -1.77 12.46
C THR A 77 2.89 -2.41 11.09
N SER A 78 2.54 -1.61 10.09
CA SER A 78 2.55 -2.03 8.68
C SER A 78 3.43 -1.13 7.82
N TRP A 79 3.94 -1.65 6.71
CA TRP A 79 4.77 -0.91 5.76
C TRP A 79 3.93 -0.31 4.62
N GLN A 80 4.28 0.88 4.18
CA GLN A 80 3.74 1.52 2.98
C GLN A 80 4.90 1.85 2.05
N ILE A 81 4.82 1.37 0.81
CA ILE A 81 5.83 1.64 -0.21
C ILE A 81 5.17 2.31 -1.40
N GLN A 82 5.55 3.55 -1.69
CA GLN A 82 5.11 4.25 -2.87
C GLN A 82 6.29 4.42 -3.83
N MET A 83 6.14 3.93 -5.05
CA MET A 83 7.16 4.03 -6.09
C MET A 83 6.64 4.83 -7.29
N THR A 84 7.43 5.80 -7.72
CA THR A 84 7.12 6.66 -8.87
C THR A 84 8.40 6.97 -9.65
N ASN A 85 8.44 6.67 -10.94
CA ASN A 85 9.63 6.87 -11.78
C ASN A 85 10.91 6.26 -11.13
N CYS A 86 11.84 7.11 -10.65
CA CYS A 86 13.06 6.70 -9.96
C CYS A 86 13.05 7.03 -8.46
N GLN A 87 11.88 7.34 -7.90
CA GLN A 87 11.68 7.65 -6.49
C GLN A 87 10.92 6.52 -5.79
N CYS A 88 11.28 6.29 -4.54
CA CYS A 88 10.62 5.33 -3.66
C CYS A 88 10.49 5.98 -2.28
N GLN A 89 9.25 6.18 -1.84
CA GLN A 89 8.93 6.62 -0.49
C GLN A 89 8.53 5.40 0.33
N LEU A 90 9.18 5.27 1.48
CA LEU A 90 8.91 4.24 2.46
C LEU A 90 8.35 4.92 3.71
N SER A 91 7.20 4.45 4.16
CA SER A 91 6.62 4.87 5.43
C SER A 91 6.07 3.67 6.20
N THR A 92 5.74 3.91 7.45
CA THR A 92 5.23 2.92 8.39
C THR A 92 3.98 3.44 9.09
N MET A 93 2.99 2.59 9.25
CA MET A 93 1.76 2.90 9.97
C MET A 93 1.78 2.20 11.31
N HIS A 94 1.62 2.96 12.39
CA HIS A 94 1.67 2.49 13.77
C HIS A 94 0.32 2.68 14.46
N LEU A 95 -0.18 1.64 15.14
CA LEU A 95 -1.26 1.80 16.11
C LEU A 95 -0.66 2.20 17.45
N VAL A 96 -0.84 3.46 17.85
CA VAL A 96 -0.35 3.99 19.13
C VAL A 96 -1.47 4.04 20.18
N ALA A 97 -1.15 4.50 21.39
CA ALA A 97 -2.08 4.55 22.50
C ALA A 97 -3.40 5.26 22.14
N HIS A 98 -4.51 4.76 22.72
CA HIS A 98 -5.87 5.28 22.53
C HIS A 98 -6.45 5.10 21.12
N GLY A 99 -5.93 4.15 20.33
CA GLY A 99 -6.49 3.84 19.01
C GLY A 99 -6.14 4.88 17.93
N LEU A 100 -5.10 5.67 18.17
CA LEU A 100 -4.57 6.63 17.20
C LEU A 100 -3.64 5.90 16.21
N TYR A 101 -3.77 6.21 14.92
CA TYR A 101 -2.88 5.69 13.88
C TYR A 101 -1.93 6.79 13.44
N VAL A 102 -0.63 6.49 13.41
CA VAL A 102 0.43 7.44 13.04
C VAL A 102 1.22 6.85 11.89
N ALA A 103 1.31 7.61 10.79
CA ALA A 103 2.19 7.30 9.67
C ALA A 103 3.50 8.09 9.82
N VAL A 104 4.64 7.39 9.68
CA VAL A 104 6.01 7.94 9.77
C VAL A 104 6.80 7.54 8.55
#